data_AF-A0A540UUK5-F1
#
_entry.id   AF-A0A540UUK5-F1
#
_cell.length_a   1.000
_cell.length_b   1.000
_cell.length_c   1.000
_cell.angle_alpha   90.00
_cell.angle_beta   90.00
_cell.angle_gamma   90.00
#
_symmetry.space_group_name_H-M   'P 1'
#
loop_
_entity.id
_entity.type
_entity.pdbx_description
1 polymer ?
#
loop_
_entity_poly.entity_id
_entity_poly.type
_entity_poly.pdbx_seq_one_letter_code
_entity_poly.pdbx_strand_id
1 'polypeptide(L)'
;MAKKDLSEVKARRYIAQVSYTYQKNADPNLTEDSFREKIIRLVKALCTHDDDKFYIIFHDKDIDQNGELKSLHAHIYFEFKNSRFYSSLFKTLEISRNKNLQVVKDKAKVCRYLTHRNEKDINEGKYQYEISEIISSKNSDYRLDICGKSKRADKKKSEQEEVDCCLEISYQICEQGLLLNQAKEKLFEEFDRLSAQQLWNRNKKQFEINRQEYIDKEFVRMSKGNRNHIGLYIQGSGGTGKTTLARFLAEERDDHGQHAPSTNKKRLDLGSGYDGQRTIVINEFDASCGISFRELFQILEPDAVTQLSSRFKDAHIINDLTIMTNSDDFINWTDAWFPKKKEYHQLMRRIPFFIKLLTKNRNTVAELYHYKAAKDIGDKCKDAYEKVKTYNLGKTLDEEHLRKQAKKLLSDIRSLHQKKIKKATTSKSSTDQSEKRSSNSFVRNKQ
;
A
#
# COMPACT_ATOMS: atom_id res chain seq x y z
N MET A 1 28.41 17.81 37.29
CA MET A 1 28.47 16.55 36.52
C MET A 1 29.68 15.75 36.99
N ALA A 2 29.47 14.64 37.71
CA ALA A 2 30.56 13.79 38.19
C ALA A 2 31.35 13.22 36.99
N LYS A 3 32.69 13.34 37.03
CA LYS A 3 33.58 12.69 36.06
C LYS A 3 33.36 11.18 36.19
N LYS A 4 32.76 10.56 35.17
CA LYS A 4 32.58 9.11 35.09
C LYS A 4 33.97 8.46 35.20
N ASP A 5 34.18 7.62 36.21
CA ASP A 5 35.43 6.88 36.33
C ASP A 5 35.56 5.91 35.15
N LEU A 6 36.55 6.14 34.30
CA LEU A 6 36.80 5.34 33.10
C LEU A 6 37.69 4.13 33.40
N SER A 7 38.26 4.03 34.60
CA SER A 7 39.25 3.01 34.95
C SER A 7 38.70 1.57 34.90
N GLU A 8 37.40 1.40 35.17
CA GLU A 8 36.67 0.13 35.15
C GLU A 8 36.02 -0.21 33.80
N VAL A 9 36.08 0.69 32.81
CA VAL A 9 35.41 0.48 31.53
C VAL A 9 36.10 -0.62 30.74
N LYS A 10 35.34 -1.69 30.46
CA LYS A 10 35.77 -2.82 29.63
C LYS A 10 35.06 -2.79 28.27
N ALA A 11 35.81 -2.77 27.19
CA ALA A 11 35.27 -2.76 25.83
C ALA A 11 36.16 -3.58 24.89
N ARG A 12 35.68 -3.81 23.67
CA ARG A 12 36.43 -4.53 22.63
C ARG A 12 37.10 -3.59 21.64
N ARG A 13 36.59 -2.36 21.48
CA ARG A 13 37.05 -1.42 20.46
C ARG A 13 37.52 -0.13 21.07
N TYR A 14 38.74 0.27 20.73
CA TYR A 14 39.37 1.47 21.25
C TYR A 14 40.04 2.26 20.13
N ILE A 15 40.11 3.58 20.30
CA ILE A 15 41.03 4.44 19.57
C ILE A 15 41.94 5.13 20.57
N ALA A 16 43.24 5.08 20.32
CA ALA A 16 44.28 5.70 21.11
C ALA A 16 45.05 6.73 20.27
N GLN A 17 45.57 7.76 20.93
CA GLN A 17 46.53 8.71 20.38
C GLN A 17 47.75 8.79 21.31
N VAL A 18 48.93 8.59 20.75
CA VAL A 18 50.20 8.62 21.50
C VAL A 18 51.11 9.68 20.90
N SER A 19 51.66 10.58 21.72
CA SER A 19 52.45 11.73 21.27
C SER A 19 53.95 11.48 21.43
N TYR A 20 54.73 11.72 20.38
CA TYR A 20 56.19 11.60 20.42
C TYR A 20 56.81 12.55 21.45
N THR A 21 56.44 13.83 21.41
CA THR A 21 56.90 14.86 22.37
C THR A 21 56.70 14.47 23.84
N TYR A 22 55.59 13.83 24.17
CA TYR A 22 55.34 13.38 25.55
C TYR A 22 56.31 12.29 25.97
N GLN A 23 56.57 11.31 25.10
CA GLN A 23 57.53 10.24 25.41
C GLN A 23 58.98 10.75 25.38
N LYS A 24 59.32 11.66 24.46
CA LYS A 24 60.64 12.30 24.39
C LYS A 24 60.95 13.14 25.64
N ASN A 25 59.95 13.77 26.24
CA ASN A 25 60.14 14.48 27.51
C ASN A 25 60.46 13.51 28.66
N ALA A 26 60.03 12.25 28.58
CA ALA A 26 60.36 11.21 29.56
C ALA A 26 61.69 10.50 29.24
N ASP A 27 62.05 10.40 27.96
CA ASP A 27 63.32 9.86 27.46
C ASP A 27 63.93 10.78 26.39
N PRO A 28 64.84 11.69 26.76
CA PRO A 28 65.43 12.66 25.85
C PRO A 28 66.19 12.05 24.66
N ASN A 29 66.63 10.79 24.75
CA ASN A 29 67.37 10.10 23.70
C ASN A 29 66.45 9.41 22.67
N LEU A 30 65.13 9.47 22.87
CA LEU A 30 64.16 8.85 21.97
C LEU A 30 64.14 9.55 20.61
N THR A 31 64.54 8.84 19.56
CA THR A 31 64.43 9.26 18.17
C THR A 31 63.02 8.99 17.62
N GLU A 32 62.63 9.64 16.52
CA GLU A 32 61.32 9.38 15.89
C GLU A 32 61.20 7.94 15.38
N ASP A 33 62.28 7.38 14.84
CA ASP A 33 62.32 5.99 14.36
C ASP A 33 62.14 5.00 15.51
N SER A 34 62.87 5.19 16.61
CA SER A 34 62.72 4.32 17.79
C SER A 34 61.35 4.47 18.45
N PHE A 35 60.73 5.64 18.36
CA PHE A 35 59.32 5.83 18.73
C PHE A 35 58.37 5.02 17.85
N ARG A 36 58.49 5.10 16.52
CA ARG A 36 57.64 4.32 15.59
C ARG A 36 57.77 2.82 15.86
N GLU A 37 58.99 2.32 16.01
CA GLU A 37 59.26 0.91 16.32
C GLU A 37 58.70 0.49 17.69
N LYS A 38 58.89 1.31 18.73
CA LYS A 38 58.34 1.07 20.06
C LYS A 38 56.82 0.92 20.02
N ILE A 39 56.13 1.83 19.33
CA ILE A 39 54.66 1.78 19.22
C ILE A 39 54.21 0.53 18.47
N ILE A 40 54.83 0.20 17.32
CA ILE A 40 54.50 -1.00 16.56
C ILE A 40 54.69 -2.27 17.41
N ARG A 41 55.79 -2.34 18.18
CA ARG A 41 56.08 -3.47 19.07
C ARG A 41 55.05 -3.60 20.20
N LEU A 42 54.68 -2.49 20.84
CA LEU A 42 53.68 -2.47 21.91
C LEU A 42 52.30 -2.89 21.40
N VAL A 43 51.87 -2.36 20.25
CA VAL A 43 50.57 -2.69 19.65
C VAL A 43 50.51 -4.18 19.29
N LYS A 44 51.57 -4.72 18.68
CA LYS A 44 51.66 -6.16 18.38
C LYS A 44 51.63 -7.02 19.65
N ALA A 45 52.31 -6.61 20.71
CA ALA A 45 52.31 -7.34 21.98
C ALA A 45 50.94 -7.33 22.69
N LEU A 46 50.14 -6.27 22.50
CA LEU A 46 48.77 -6.16 23.03
C LEU A 46 47.77 -7.06 22.29
N CYS A 47 48.01 -7.34 21.02
CA CYS A 47 47.18 -8.21 20.17
C CYS A 47 47.64 -9.66 20.28
N THR A 48 47.16 -10.37 21.30
CA THR A 48 47.60 -11.73 21.64
C THR A 48 46.81 -12.83 20.94
N HIS A 49 45.65 -12.52 20.34
CA HIS A 49 44.84 -13.48 19.60
C HIS A 49 44.91 -13.24 18.09
N ASP A 50 44.85 -14.32 17.31
CA ASP A 50 44.83 -14.25 15.84
C ASP A 50 43.65 -13.48 15.26
N ASP A 51 42.56 -13.29 16.02
CA ASP A 51 41.38 -12.51 15.64
C ASP A 51 41.45 -11.04 16.08
N ASP A 52 42.47 -10.65 16.86
CA ASP A 52 42.66 -9.26 17.25
C ASP A 52 43.05 -8.45 16.01
N LYS A 53 42.44 -7.26 15.86
CA LYS A 53 42.72 -6.35 14.75
C LYS A 53 43.26 -5.03 15.24
N PHE A 54 44.23 -4.49 14.52
CA PHE A 54 44.73 -3.15 14.78
C PHE A 54 44.99 -2.37 13.49
N TYR A 55 44.89 -1.04 13.60
CA TYR A 55 45.36 -0.10 12.59
C TYR A 55 46.21 0.96 13.27
N ILE A 56 47.41 1.22 12.75
CA ILE A 56 48.30 2.28 13.21
C ILE A 56 48.54 3.22 12.04
N ILE A 57 48.47 4.51 12.30
CA ILE A 57 49.00 5.53 11.41
C ILE A 57 49.80 6.54 12.22
N PHE A 58 50.89 7.02 11.63
CA PHE A 58 51.71 8.07 12.19
C PHE A 58 51.41 9.36 11.45
N HIS A 59 50.95 10.37 12.19
CA HIS A 59 50.70 11.69 11.67
C HIS A 59 51.93 12.56 11.87
N ASP A 60 52.61 12.88 10.78
CA ASP A 60 53.82 13.71 10.70
C ASP A 60 53.68 14.91 9.76
N LYS A 61 52.51 15.08 9.13
CA LYS A 61 52.19 16.14 8.15
C LYS A 61 51.06 17.05 8.61
N ASP A 62 50.64 16.93 9.87
CA ASP A 62 49.51 17.69 10.40
C ASP A 62 49.92 19.11 10.75
N ILE A 63 49.15 20.10 10.29
CA ILE A 63 49.38 21.52 10.58
C ILE A 63 48.45 21.96 11.72
N ASP A 64 48.94 22.85 12.59
CA ASP A 64 48.17 23.47 13.67
C ASP A 64 47.44 24.75 13.23
N GLN A 65 46.80 25.44 14.18
CA GLN A 65 46.03 26.66 13.88
C GLN A 65 46.91 27.86 13.54
N ASN A 66 48.21 27.80 13.88
CA ASN A 66 49.19 28.85 13.64
C ASN A 66 49.97 28.61 12.32
N GLY A 67 49.69 27.50 11.62
CA GLY A 67 50.41 27.12 10.40
C GLY A 67 51.69 26.32 10.67
N GLU A 68 51.95 25.91 11.92
CA GLU A 68 53.13 25.13 12.28
C GLU A 68 52.86 23.62 12.22
N LEU A 69 53.91 22.85 11.96
CA LEU A 69 53.83 21.40 11.93
C LEU A 69 53.63 20.85 13.35
N LYS A 70 52.57 20.07 13.55
CA LYS A 70 52.33 19.38 14.81
C LYS A 70 53.40 18.32 15.05
N SER A 71 53.72 18.12 16.32
CA SER A 71 54.53 16.98 16.77
C SER A 71 53.98 15.67 16.23
N LEU A 72 54.90 14.80 15.82
CA LEU A 72 54.64 13.40 15.49
C LEU A 72 53.74 12.75 16.55
N HIS A 73 52.67 12.10 16.11
CA HIS A 73 51.79 11.32 16.97
C HIS A 73 51.23 10.10 16.24
N ALA A 74 50.99 9.03 16.98
CA ALA A 74 50.42 7.80 16.45
C ALA A 74 48.93 7.72 16.80
N HIS A 75 48.07 7.52 15.80
CA HIS A 75 46.70 7.10 16.01
C HIS A 75 46.58 5.59 15.85
N ILE A 76 45.97 4.94 16.84
CA ILE A 76 45.90 3.48 16.93
C ILE A 76 44.45 3.07 17.14
N TYR A 77 43.89 2.27 16.24
CA TYR A 77 42.61 1.59 16.44
C TYR A 77 42.85 0.15 16.86
N PHE A 78 42.10 -0.32 17.86
CA PHE A 78 42.07 -1.71 18.29
C PHE A 78 40.65 -2.28 18.16
N GLU A 79 40.57 -3.55 17.76
CA GLU A 79 39.40 -4.40 17.87
C GLU A 79 39.82 -5.77 18.41
N PHE A 80 39.67 -5.95 19.71
CA PHE A 80 40.05 -7.17 20.41
C PHE A 80 38.94 -8.24 20.33
N LYS A 81 39.34 -9.51 20.22
CA LYS A 81 38.46 -10.67 20.39
C LYS A 81 37.80 -10.65 21.76
N ASN A 82 38.62 -10.49 22.80
CA ASN A 82 38.19 -10.42 24.19
C ASN A 82 38.24 -8.97 24.68
N SER A 83 37.27 -8.57 25.50
CA SER A 83 37.23 -7.20 26.00
C SER A 83 38.43 -6.92 26.92
N ARG A 84 39.01 -5.73 26.78
CA ARG A 84 40.16 -5.26 27.57
C ARG A 84 39.73 -4.10 28.45
N PHE A 85 40.43 -3.87 29.56
CA PHE A 85 40.17 -2.73 30.42
C PHE A 85 40.82 -1.47 29.86
N TYR A 86 40.10 -0.36 29.93
CA TYR A 86 40.59 0.97 29.57
C TYR A 86 41.90 1.29 30.30
N SER A 87 41.94 1.06 31.61
CA SER A 87 43.11 1.32 32.47
C SER A 87 44.36 0.53 32.07
N SER A 88 44.19 -0.71 31.58
CA SER A 88 45.28 -1.54 31.09
C SER A 88 45.89 -0.94 29.83
N LEU A 89 45.07 -0.59 28.83
CA LEU A 89 45.55 0.02 27.59
C LEU A 89 46.18 1.39 27.82
N PHE A 90 45.58 2.19 28.71
CA PHE A 90 46.07 3.52 29.05
C PHE A 90 47.49 3.48 29.62
N LYS A 91 47.76 2.53 30.53
CA LYS A 91 49.09 2.33 31.13
C LYS A 91 50.09 1.78 30.11
N THR A 92 49.73 0.72 29.39
CA THR A 92 50.67 0.05 28.46
C THR A 92 51.09 0.93 27.28
N LEU A 93 50.22 1.82 26.80
CA LEU A 93 50.52 2.73 25.70
C LEU A 93 51.09 4.08 26.17
N GLU A 94 51.34 4.25 27.47
CA GLU A 94 51.89 5.48 28.08
C GLU A 94 51.10 6.73 27.65
N ILE A 95 49.77 6.65 27.68
CA ILE A 95 48.90 7.70 27.16
C ILE A 95 48.91 8.91 28.11
N SER A 96 49.17 10.09 27.56
CA SER A 96 49.36 11.32 28.34
C SER A 96 48.08 11.91 28.95
N ARG A 97 46.92 11.71 28.31
CA ARG A 97 45.64 12.31 28.71
C ARG A 97 44.49 11.34 28.49
N ASN A 98 43.52 11.32 29.40
CA ASN A 98 42.31 10.49 29.27
C ASN A 98 41.52 10.73 27.98
N LYS A 99 41.60 11.92 27.37
CA LYS A 99 40.92 12.19 26.09
C LYS A 99 41.54 11.44 24.90
N ASN A 100 42.78 10.98 25.06
CA ASN A 100 43.55 10.32 24.01
C ASN A 100 43.32 8.80 23.96
N LEU A 101 42.47 8.25 24.83
CA LEU A 101 41.95 6.89 24.71
C LEU A 101 40.43 6.94 24.77
N GLN A 102 39.75 6.35 23.80
CA GLN A 102 38.29 6.39 23.72
C GLN A 102 37.74 5.04 23.27
N VAL A 103 36.56 4.68 23.79
CA VAL A 103 35.81 3.50 23.33
C VAL A 103 35.13 3.82 22.00
N VAL A 104 35.30 2.96 21.00
CA VAL A 104 34.78 3.19 19.66
C VAL A 104 33.40 2.56 19.49
N LYS A 105 32.43 3.37 19.07
CA LYS A 105 31.08 2.92 18.70
C LYS A 105 30.95 2.61 17.21
N ASP A 106 31.45 3.51 16.35
CA ASP A 106 31.36 3.38 14.89
C ASP A 106 32.76 3.19 14.30
N LYS A 107 33.06 1.95 13.89
CA LYS A 107 34.35 1.54 13.34
C LYS A 107 34.71 2.33 12.09
N ALA A 108 33.77 2.47 11.15
CA ALA A 108 34.05 3.09 9.86
C ALA A 108 34.30 4.59 9.99
N LYS A 109 33.56 5.26 10.89
CA LYS A 109 33.82 6.67 11.21
C LYS A 109 35.24 6.87 11.73
N VAL A 110 35.69 5.98 12.63
CA VAL A 110 37.03 6.04 13.21
C VAL A 110 38.10 5.67 12.18
N CYS A 111 37.90 4.64 11.37
CA CYS A 111 38.81 4.31 10.29
C CYS A 111 38.97 5.48 9.31
N ARG A 112 37.89 6.17 8.91
CA ARG A 112 37.99 7.40 8.08
C ARG A 112 38.76 8.52 8.76
N TYR A 113 38.60 8.69 10.07
CA TYR A 113 39.35 9.67 10.85
C TYR A 113 40.86 9.42 10.83
N LEU A 114 41.31 8.15 10.84
CA LEU A 114 42.75 7.83 10.78
C LEU A 114 43.45 8.38 9.53
N THR A 115 42.75 8.56 8.41
CA THR A 115 43.38 9.12 7.19
C THR A 115 42.85 10.51 6.85
N HIS A 116 42.20 11.19 7.81
CA HIS A 116 41.53 12.49 7.62
C HIS A 116 40.43 12.53 6.54
N ARG A 117 39.93 11.37 6.09
CA ARG A 117 38.88 11.23 5.07
C ARG A 117 37.46 11.33 5.64
N ASN A 118 37.24 12.15 6.66
CA ASN A 118 35.90 12.47 7.14
C ASN A 118 35.52 13.91 6.73
N GLU A 119 34.22 14.17 6.64
CA GLU A 119 33.70 15.46 6.15
C GLU A 119 34.27 16.67 6.91
N LYS A 120 34.48 16.54 8.22
CA LYS A 120 35.01 17.62 9.06
C LYS A 120 36.46 17.93 8.71
N ASP A 121 37.32 16.91 8.62
CA ASP A 121 38.75 17.07 8.37
C ASP A 121 39.02 17.52 6.92
N ILE A 122 38.20 17.07 5.97
CA ILE A 122 38.23 17.55 4.57
C ILE A 122 37.86 19.03 4.50
N ASN A 123 36.79 19.44 5.18
CA ASN A 123 36.35 20.85 5.21
C ASN A 123 37.35 21.75 5.96
N GLU A 124 38.05 21.21 6.97
CA GLU A 124 39.14 21.88 7.68
C GLU A 124 40.46 21.88 6.89
N GLY A 125 40.50 21.30 5.68
CA GLY A 125 41.68 21.28 4.81
C GLY A 125 42.86 20.47 5.37
N LYS A 126 42.61 19.50 6.26
CA LYS A 126 43.68 18.67 6.84
C LYS A 126 44.34 17.79 5.80
N TYR A 127 45.64 17.55 5.98
CA TYR A 127 46.42 16.64 5.14
C TYR A 127 45.77 15.24 5.10
N GLN A 128 45.53 14.75 3.89
CA GLN A 128 44.90 13.45 3.65
C GLN A 128 45.97 12.39 3.49
N TYR A 129 46.06 11.44 4.43
CA TYR A 129 47.05 10.37 4.38
C TYR A 129 46.63 9.24 3.43
N GLU A 130 47.61 8.60 2.81
CA GLU A 130 47.38 7.48 1.92
C GLU A 130 47.03 6.19 2.68
N ILE A 131 46.20 5.35 2.06
CA ILE A 131 45.77 4.07 2.66
C ILE A 131 46.98 3.14 2.88
N SER A 132 48.00 3.22 2.03
CA SER A 132 49.24 2.44 2.16
C SER A 132 50.10 2.83 3.36
N GLU A 133 49.86 4.00 3.98
CA GLU A 133 50.57 4.45 5.19
C GLU A 133 50.02 3.80 6.47
N ILE A 134 48.90 3.07 6.38
CA ILE A 134 48.31 2.34 7.50
C ILE A 134 49.03 1.01 7.72
N ILE A 135 49.55 0.83 8.93
CA ILE A 135 50.11 -0.44 9.39
C ILE A 135 48.98 -1.23 10.06
N SER A 136 48.71 -2.43 9.55
CA SER A 136 47.58 -3.26 10.01
C SER A 136 47.99 -4.67 10.41
N SER A 137 47.10 -5.37 11.13
CA SER A 137 47.26 -6.79 11.41
C SER A 137 46.99 -7.65 10.16
N LYS A 138 47.61 -8.83 10.05
CA LYS A 138 47.51 -9.72 8.87
C LYS A 138 46.07 -10.11 8.50
N ASN A 139 45.16 -10.14 9.48
CA ASN A 139 43.75 -10.52 9.37
C ASN A 139 42.80 -9.33 9.09
N SER A 140 43.33 -8.19 8.67
CA SER A 140 42.58 -6.93 8.57
C SER A 140 42.72 -6.27 7.19
N ASP A 141 41.61 -5.80 6.65
CA ASP A 141 41.55 -5.04 5.41
C ASP A 141 40.94 -3.67 5.70
N TYR A 142 41.82 -2.67 5.75
CA TYR A 142 41.46 -1.30 6.08
C TYR A 142 40.55 -0.66 5.01
N ARG A 143 40.65 -1.07 3.73
CA ARG A 143 39.76 -0.55 2.66
C ARG A 143 38.32 -0.98 2.91
N LEU A 144 38.10 -2.24 3.25
CA LEU A 144 36.77 -2.75 3.60
C LEU A 144 36.19 -2.06 4.83
N ASP A 145 37.04 -1.71 5.81
CA ASP A 145 36.61 -1.09 7.06
C ASP A 145 36.33 0.42 6.94
N ILE A 146 36.99 1.16 6.03
CA ILE A 146 36.66 2.56 5.68
C ILE A 146 35.31 2.65 4.95
N CYS A 147 35.02 1.69 4.08
CA CYS A 147 33.82 1.71 3.22
C CYS A 147 32.51 1.63 4.01
N GLY A 148 32.55 1.37 5.32
CA GLY A 148 31.51 1.79 6.25
C GLY A 148 30.08 1.70 5.73
N LYS A 149 29.68 0.48 5.34
CA LYS A 149 28.34 0.08 4.89
C LYS A 149 27.98 0.41 3.43
N SER A 150 28.16 -0.58 2.56
CA SER A 150 27.18 -0.92 1.52
C SER A 150 25.75 -1.09 2.11
N LYS A 151 25.64 -1.69 3.31
CA LYS A 151 24.35 -1.91 3.99
C LYS A 151 23.51 -0.67 4.39
N ARG A 152 24.03 0.58 4.36
CA ARG A 152 23.23 1.78 4.74
C ARG A 152 22.61 2.45 3.52
N ALA A 153 23.30 2.45 2.39
CA ALA A 153 22.76 2.93 1.13
C ALA A 153 21.69 1.96 0.62
N ASP A 154 21.97 0.65 0.65
CA ASP A 154 21.01 -0.39 0.28
C ASP A 154 19.79 -0.39 1.21
N LYS A 155 19.98 -0.21 2.52
CA LYS A 155 18.88 -0.12 3.49
C LYS A 155 18.06 1.16 3.34
N LYS A 156 18.67 2.31 3.03
CA LYS A 156 17.92 3.55 2.74
C LYS A 156 17.15 3.44 1.43
N LYS A 157 17.74 2.81 0.41
CA LYS A 157 17.09 2.58 -0.88
C LYS A 157 15.89 1.63 -0.71
N SER A 158 16.09 0.51 -0.02
CA SER A 158 15.02 -0.43 0.34
C SER A 158 13.94 0.21 1.23
N GLU A 159 14.30 1.01 2.23
CA GLU A 159 13.32 1.74 3.06
C GLU A 159 12.53 2.78 2.24
N GLN A 160 13.15 3.43 1.25
CA GLN A 160 12.47 4.37 0.37
C GLN A 160 11.50 3.63 -0.58
N GLU A 161 11.95 2.51 -1.17
CA GLU A 161 11.11 1.65 -2.02
C GLU A 161 9.87 1.13 -1.26
N GLU A 162 10.03 0.73 0.00
CA GLU A 162 8.92 0.36 0.90
C GLU A 162 7.92 1.51 1.10
N VAL A 163 8.43 2.72 1.35
CA VAL A 163 7.60 3.92 1.57
C VAL A 163 6.85 4.30 0.30
N ASP A 164 7.55 4.35 -0.84
CA ASP A 164 6.97 4.69 -2.14
C ASP A 164 5.88 3.70 -2.54
N CYS A 165 6.11 2.40 -2.35
CA CYS A 165 5.09 1.38 -2.59
C CYS A 165 3.85 1.57 -1.70
N CYS A 166 4.03 1.86 -0.40
CA CYS A 166 2.91 2.09 0.51
C CYS A 166 2.12 3.37 0.18
N LEU A 167 2.79 4.41 -0.32
CA LEU A 167 2.15 5.65 -0.78
C LEU A 167 1.37 5.42 -2.07
N GLU A 168 1.91 4.65 -3.02
CA GLU A 168 1.20 4.29 -4.24
C GLU A 168 -0.04 3.43 -3.93
N ILE A 169 0.09 2.42 -3.06
CA ILE A 169 -1.07 1.63 -2.60
C ILE A 169 -2.10 2.54 -1.90
N SER A 170 -1.65 3.48 -1.07
CA SER A 170 -2.53 4.45 -0.41
C SER A 170 -3.32 5.29 -1.42
N TYR A 171 -2.65 5.78 -2.46
CA TYR A 171 -3.26 6.52 -3.56
C TYR A 171 -4.27 5.64 -4.31
N GLN A 172 -3.91 4.40 -4.66
CA GLN A 172 -4.82 3.48 -5.35
C GLN A 172 -6.06 3.14 -4.51
N ILE A 173 -5.94 3.02 -3.18
CA ILE A 173 -7.10 2.82 -2.31
C ILE A 173 -8.00 4.06 -2.31
N CYS A 174 -7.44 5.24 -2.06
CA CYS A 174 -8.20 6.48 -1.85
C CYS A 174 -8.81 7.02 -3.16
N GLU A 175 -8.11 6.89 -4.29
CA GLU A 175 -8.50 7.50 -5.57
C GLU A 175 -9.07 6.51 -6.57
N GLN A 176 -8.57 5.27 -6.58
CA GLN A 176 -8.95 4.25 -7.58
C GLN A 176 -9.87 3.17 -7.00
N GLY A 177 -10.08 3.16 -5.69
CA GLY A 177 -10.94 2.20 -5.02
C GLY A 177 -10.33 0.80 -4.91
N LEU A 178 -9.00 0.67 -4.83
CA LEU A 178 -8.34 -0.60 -4.51
C LEU A 178 -8.86 -1.16 -3.18
N LEU A 179 -9.17 -2.46 -3.16
CA LEU A 179 -9.64 -3.13 -1.94
C LEU A 179 -8.47 -3.49 -1.01
N LEU A 180 -8.77 -3.66 0.28
CA LEU A 180 -7.75 -3.98 1.29
C LEU A 180 -7.08 -5.34 1.07
N ASN A 181 -7.81 -6.34 0.57
CA ASN A 181 -7.23 -7.64 0.21
C ASN A 181 -6.26 -7.50 -0.98
N GLN A 182 -6.63 -6.72 -1.99
CA GLN A 182 -5.77 -6.46 -3.16
C GLN A 182 -4.53 -5.65 -2.77
N ALA A 183 -4.67 -4.64 -1.91
CA ALA A 183 -3.55 -3.91 -1.34
C ALA A 183 -2.57 -4.82 -0.62
N LYS A 184 -3.09 -5.81 0.13
CA LYS A 184 -2.26 -6.83 0.77
C LYS A 184 -1.59 -7.73 -0.27
N GLU A 185 -2.30 -8.22 -1.28
CA GLU A 185 -1.74 -9.05 -2.34
C GLU A 185 -0.59 -8.33 -3.06
N LYS A 186 -0.76 -7.05 -3.44
CA LYS A 186 0.29 -6.24 -4.06
C LYS A 186 1.56 -6.14 -3.22
N LEU A 187 1.43 -5.99 -1.89
CA LEU A 187 2.61 -6.01 -1.01
C LEU A 187 3.34 -7.36 -1.04
N PHE A 188 2.61 -8.47 -1.16
CA PHE A 188 3.18 -9.82 -1.19
C PHE A 188 3.72 -10.22 -2.57
N GLU A 189 3.28 -9.53 -3.63
CA GLU A 189 3.87 -9.64 -4.97
C GLU A 189 5.20 -8.87 -5.07
N GLU A 190 5.27 -7.70 -4.43
CA GLU A 190 6.43 -6.81 -4.51
C GLU A 190 7.55 -7.17 -3.53
N PHE A 191 7.21 -7.64 -2.33
CA PHE A 191 8.17 -7.90 -1.26
C PHE A 191 8.14 -9.35 -0.78
N ASP A 192 9.22 -9.78 -0.12
CA ASP A 192 9.23 -11.08 0.55
C ASP A 192 8.16 -11.16 1.64
N ARG A 193 7.73 -12.39 1.95
CA ARG A 193 6.63 -12.67 2.89
C ARG A 193 6.74 -11.95 4.23
N LEU A 194 7.94 -11.82 4.82
CA LEU A 194 8.11 -11.21 6.14
C LEU A 194 8.04 -9.69 6.04
N SER A 195 8.73 -9.11 5.06
CA SER A 195 8.70 -7.66 4.81
C SER A 195 7.29 -7.19 4.43
N ALA A 196 6.62 -7.88 3.51
CA ALA A 196 5.23 -7.60 3.13
C ALA A 196 4.28 -7.63 4.33
N GLN A 197 4.42 -8.62 5.22
CA GLN A 197 3.59 -8.73 6.43
C GLN A 197 3.89 -7.61 7.44
N GLN A 198 5.15 -7.17 7.57
CA GLN A 198 5.52 -6.02 8.41
C GLN A 198 4.96 -4.71 7.85
N LEU A 199 5.10 -4.48 6.54
CA LEU A 199 4.52 -3.33 5.84
C LEU A 199 3.01 -3.26 6.00
N TRP A 200 2.33 -4.40 5.83
CA TRP A 200 0.90 -4.51 6.05
C TRP A 200 0.53 -4.11 7.48
N ASN A 201 1.17 -4.70 8.49
CA ASN A 201 0.84 -4.41 9.89
C ASN A 201 1.10 -2.93 10.26
N ARG A 202 2.17 -2.33 9.70
CA ARG A 202 2.52 -0.92 9.91
C ARG A 202 1.50 0.04 9.29
N ASN A 203 1.00 -0.26 8.09
CA ASN A 203 0.17 0.65 7.31
C ASN A 203 -1.33 0.31 7.30
N LYS A 204 -1.75 -0.85 7.85
CA LYS A 204 -3.14 -1.34 7.80
C LYS A 204 -4.16 -0.29 8.21
N LYS A 205 -3.91 0.42 9.32
CA LYS A 205 -4.81 1.46 9.81
C LYS A 205 -4.96 2.62 8.82
N GLN A 206 -3.87 3.03 8.17
CA GLN A 206 -3.93 4.09 7.17
C GLN A 206 -4.69 3.62 5.92
N PHE A 207 -4.48 2.37 5.50
CA PHE A 207 -5.23 1.78 4.39
C PHE A 207 -6.73 1.69 4.68
N GLU A 208 -7.12 1.32 5.90
CA GLU A 208 -8.53 1.33 6.35
C GLU A 208 -9.13 2.73 6.33
N ILE A 209 -8.38 3.76 6.75
CA ILE A 209 -8.82 5.16 6.69
C ILE A 209 -9.01 5.59 5.24
N ASN A 210 -8.00 5.39 4.39
CA ASN A 210 -8.07 5.72 2.96
C ASN A 210 -9.25 5.02 2.27
N ARG A 211 -9.56 3.79 2.70
CA ARG A 211 -10.68 3.04 2.16
C ARG A 211 -12.01 3.68 2.52
N GLN A 212 -12.17 4.09 3.77
CA GLN A 212 -13.37 4.80 4.21
C GLN A 212 -13.50 6.16 3.50
N GLU A 213 -12.41 6.89 3.30
CA GLU A 213 -12.40 8.16 2.55
C GLU A 213 -12.88 7.96 1.10
N TYR A 214 -12.39 6.92 0.41
CA TYR A 214 -12.88 6.55 -0.93
C TYR A 214 -14.38 6.28 -0.92
N ILE A 215 -14.87 5.49 0.05
CA ILE A 215 -16.30 5.15 0.17
C ILE A 215 -17.14 6.41 0.37
N ASP A 216 -16.72 7.31 1.25
CA ASP A 216 -17.46 8.53 1.56
C ASP A 216 -17.47 9.50 0.36
N LYS A 217 -16.33 9.64 -0.32
CA LYS A 217 -16.20 10.43 -1.56
C LYS A 217 -17.12 9.91 -2.66
N GLU A 218 -17.12 8.60 -2.89
CA GLU A 218 -17.99 7.98 -3.88
C GLU A 218 -19.46 8.07 -3.49
N PHE A 219 -19.79 7.92 -2.21
CA PHE A 219 -21.15 8.09 -1.72
C PHE A 219 -21.68 9.51 -2.01
N VAL A 220 -20.88 10.54 -1.76
CA VAL A 220 -21.22 11.93 -2.09
C VAL A 220 -21.37 12.11 -3.60
N ARG A 221 -20.44 11.56 -4.40
CA ARG A 221 -20.48 11.63 -5.87
C ARG A 221 -21.77 11.00 -6.41
N MET A 222 -22.10 9.80 -5.93
CA MET A 222 -23.25 9.03 -6.37
C MET A 222 -24.58 9.61 -5.87
N SER A 223 -24.62 10.21 -4.67
CA SER A 223 -25.81 10.90 -4.14
C SER A 223 -26.25 12.06 -5.03
N LYS A 224 -25.33 12.64 -5.80
CA LYS A 224 -25.59 13.72 -6.77
C LYS A 224 -26.09 13.21 -8.14
N GLY A 225 -26.59 11.98 -8.24
CA GLY A 225 -27.14 11.42 -9.47
C GLY A 225 -26.12 10.71 -10.37
N ASN A 226 -24.91 10.44 -9.88
CA ASN A 226 -23.84 9.82 -10.67
C ASN A 226 -23.59 8.34 -10.35
N ARG A 227 -24.59 7.65 -9.78
CA ARG A 227 -24.47 6.22 -9.44
C ARG A 227 -24.41 5.33 -10.69
N ASN A 228 -25.26 5.61 -11.68
CA ASN A 228 -25.38 4.81 -12.92
C ASN A 228 -25.50 3.31 -12.63
N HIS A 229 -26.32 2.95 -11.65
CA HIS A 229 -26.44 1.58 -11.15
C HIS A 229 -27.17 0.67 -12.12
N ILE A 230 -26.71 -0.59 -12.17
CA ILE A 230 -27.29 -1.66 -12.96
C ILE A 230 -27.77 -2.77 -12.02
N GLY A 231 -29.09 -2.96 -11.93
CA GLY A 231 -29.69 -4.20 -11.43
C GLY A 231 -29.70 -5.27 -12.51
N LEU A 232 -29.16 -6.45 -12.18
CA LEU A 232 -29.14 -7.62 -13.04
C LEU A 232 -29.76 -8.81 -12.30
N TYR A 233 -30.73 -9.46 -12.93
CA TYR A 233 -31.33 -10.69 -12.41
C TYR A 233 -30.92 -11.90 -13.24
N ILE A 234 -30.53 -13.00 -12.61
CA ILE A 234 -30.16 -14.24 -13.29
C ILE A 234 -31.10 -15.35 -12.82
N GLN A 235 -31.91 -15.85 -13.75
CA GLN A 235 -32.82 -16.98 -13.52
C GLN A 235 -32.32 -18.25 -14.19
N GLY A 236 -32.80 -19.38 -13.69
CA GLY A 236 -32.54 -20.70 -14.26
C GLY A 236 -32.74 -21.80 -13.22
N SER A 237 -33.02 -23.01 -13.68
CA SER A 237 -33.20 -24.17 -12.79
C SER A 237 -31.98 -24.42 -11.89
N GLY A 238 -32.16 -25.20 -10.83
CA GLY A 238 -31.06 -25.66 -9.99
C GLY A 238 -29.94 -26.31 -10.81
N GLY A 239 -28.68 -26.04 -10.47
CA GLY A 239 -27.51 -26.61 -11.15
C GLY A 239 -27.16 -26.01 -12.53
N THR A 240 -27.86 -24.98 -13.00
CA THR A 240 -27.59 -24.34 -14.30
C THR A 240 -26.36 -23.40 -14.31
N GLY A 241 -25.72 -23.18 -13.17
CA GLY A 241 -24.52 -22.33 -13.05
C GLY A 241 -24.79 -20.85 -12.79
N LYS A 242 -25.96 -20.47 -12.28
CA LYS A 242 -26.32 -19.07 -11.96
C LYS A 242 -25.28 -18.35 -11.10
N THR A 243 -24.92 -18.94 -9.96
CA THR A 243 -23.93 -18.39 -9.03
C THR A 243 -22.54 -18.31 -9.66
N THR A 244 -22.17 -19.30 -10.49
CA THR A 244 -20.90 -19.31 -11.22
C THR A 244 -20.84 -18.16 -12.23
N LEU A 245 -21.90 -17.94 -13.00
CA LEU A 245 -21.98 -16.82 -13.94
C LEU A 245 -21.98 -15.48 -13.20
N ALA A 246 -22.73 -15.35 -12.11
CA ALA A 246 -22.75 -14.14 -11.28
C ALA A 246 -21.35 -13.79 -10.76
N ARG A 247 -20.61 -14.79 -10.26
CA ARG A 247 -19.22 -14.64 -9.82
C ARG A 247 -18.32 -14.15 -10.96
N PHE A 248 -18.36 -14.78 -12.13
CA PHE A 248 -17.53 -14.33 -13.27
C PHE A 248 -17.89 -12.93 -13.75
N LEU A 249 -19.18 -12.56 -13.77
CA LEU A 249 -19.59 -11.18 -14.09
C LEU A 249 -19.08 -10.17 -13.06
N ALA A 250 -19.03 -10.55 -11.79
CA ALA A 250 -18.49 -9.71 -10.73
C ALA A 250 -16.96 -9.57 -10.83
N GLU A 251 -16.24 -10.67 -11.06
CA GLU A 251 -14.78 -10.67 -11.30
C GLU A 251 -14.41 -9.81 -12.52
N GLU A 252 -15.18 -9.86 -13.61
CA GLU A 252 -14.96 -8.98 -14.79
C GLU A 252 -15.32 -7.50 -14.54
N ARG A 253 -16.02 -7.18 -13.44
CA ARG A 253 -16.28 -5.81 -13.01
C ARG A 253 -15.21 -5.31 -12.05
N ASP A 254 -14.91 -6.12 -11.06
CA ASP A 254 -14.00 -5.87 -9.96
C ASP A 254 -13.07 -7.08 -9.85
N ASP A 255 -11.81 -6.93 -10.28
CA ASP A 255 -10.88 -8.05 -10.53
C ASP A 255 -10.96 -9.16 -9.47
N HIS A 256 -11.08 -8.83 -8.18
CA HIS A 256 -11.24 -9.84 -7.11
C HIS A 256 -12.21 -9.41 -5.98
N GLY A 257 -13.20 -8.58 -6.29
CA GLY A 257 -13.93 -7.81 -5.28
C GLY A 257 -15.44 -7.78 -5.42
N GLN A 258 -16.14 -8.83 -4.98
CA GLN A 258 -17.61 -8.79 -4.82
C GLN A 258 -18.00 -8.79 -3.34
N HIS A 259 -19.04 -8.05 -3.00
CA HIS A 259 -19.71 -8.23 -1.72
C HIS A 259 -20.85 -9.25 -1.87
N ALA A 260 -20.78 -10.33 -1.11
CA ALA A 260 -21.81 -11.37 -1.07
C ALA A 260 -22.47 -11.37 0.31
N PRO A 261 -23.60 -10.66 0.49
CA PRO A 261 -24.30 -10.62 1.77
C PRO A 261 -24.83 -12.02 2.13
N SER A 262 -24.80 -12.35 3.42
CA SER A 262 -25.36 -13.62 3.89
C SER A 262 -26.88 -13.57 3.89
N THR A 263 -27.51 -14.53 3.20
CA THR A 263 -28.96 -14.72 3.16
C THR A 263 -29.49 -15.60 4.30
N ASN A 264 -28.61 -16.19 5.13
CA ASN A 264 -28.98 -17.12 6.22
C ASN A 264 -29.66 -16.46 7.43
N LYS A 265 -29.79 -15.13 7.47
CA LYS A 265 -30.47 -14.42 8.56
C LYS A 265 -31.94 -14.19 8.17
N LYS A 266 -32.86 -14.21 9.14
CA LYS A 266 -34.29 -13.84 8.99
C LYS A 266 -34.53 -12.49 8.26
N ARG A 267 -33.50 -11.66 8.13
CA ARG A 267 -33.47 -10.43 7.36
C ARG A 267 -32.11 -10.30 6.65
N LEU A 268 -32.13 -9.99 5.36
CA LEU A 268 -30.94 -9.69 4.58
C LEU A 268 -30.17 -8.52 5.20
N ASP A 269 -28.85 -8.70 5.33
CA ASP A 269 -27.93 -7.71 5.90
C ASP A 269 -26.87 -7.36 4.86
N LEU A 270 -27.07 -6.22 4.19
CA LEU A 270 -26.20 -5.73 3.13
C LEU A 270 -24.96 -5.00 3.63
N GLY A 271 -24.93 -4.61 4.91
CA GLY A 271 -23.85 -3.77 5.45
C GLY A 271 -22.72 -4.57 6.08
N SER A 272 -23.01 -5.75 6.63
CA SER A 272 -22.03 -6.55 7.37
C SER A 272 -20.92 -7.07 6.44
N GLY A 273 -19.69 -6.58 6.64
CA GLY A 273 -18.53 -6.96 5.80
C GLY A 273 -18.51 -6.29 4.42
N TYR A 274 -19.36 -5.28 4.21
CA TYR A 274 -19.24 -4.40 3.05
C TYR A 274 -18.04 -3.49 3.21
N ASP A 275 -17.15 -3.53 2.22
CA ASP A 275 -15.89 -2.78 2.19
C ASP A 275 -15.86 -1.88 0.94
N GLY A 276 -17.00 -1.35 0.50
CA GLY A 276 -17.06 -0.46 -0.67
C GLY A 276 -16.93 -1.16 -2.02
N GLN A 277 -17.20 -2.46 -2.11
CA GLN A 277 -17.16 -3.19 -3.38
C GLN A 277 -18.16 -2.57 -4.37
N ARG A 278 -17.78 -2.48 -5.66
CA ARG A 278 -18.66 -1.89 -6.69
C ARG A 278 -19.74 -2.87 -7.15
N THR A 279 -19.49 -4.16 -6.95
CA THR A 279 -20.42 -5.24 -7.25
C THR A 279 -20.95 -5.92 -5.99
N ILE A 280 -22.28 -6.05 -5.91
CA ILE A 280 -22.96 -6.89 -4.91
C ILE A 280 -23.57 -8.10 -5.62
N VAL A 281 -23.36 -9.29 -5.08
CA VAL A 281 -23.99 -10.53 -5.56
C VAL A 281 -24.85 -11.16 -4.47
N ILE A 282 -26.15 -11.23 -4.69
CA ILE A 282 -27.12 -11.79 -3.76
C ILE A 282 -27.64 -13.12 -4.33
N ASN A 283 -27.27 -14.23 -3.70
CA ASN A 283 -27.67 -15.56 -4.14
C ASN A 283 -29.02 -15.98 -3.58
N GLU A 284 -29.86 -16.59 -4.41
CA GLU A 284 -31.23 -17.01 -4.06
C GLU A 284 -32.02 -15.86 -3.39
N PHE A 285 -31.98 -14.69 -4.01
CA PHE A 285 -32.62 -13.48 -3.50
C PHE A 285 -34.11 -13.50 -3.80
N ASP A 286 -34.98 -13.39 -2.80
CA ASP A 286 -36.44 -13.38 -2.94
C ASP A 286 -37.13 -12.44 -1.95
N ALA A 287 -38.46 -12.29 -2.08
CA ALA A 287 -39.26 -11.44 -1.21
C ALA A 287 -39.39 -11.95 0.25
N SER A 288 -38.96 -13.19 0.54
CA SER A 288 -38.95 -13.76 1.89
C SER A 288 -37.74 -13.32 2.73
N CYS A 289 -36.76 -12.63 2.12
CA CYS A 289 -35.52 -12.21 2.78
C CYS A 289 -35.68 -11.09 3.84
N GLY A 290 -36.91 -10.74 4.22
CA GLY A 290 -37.18 -9.84 5.35
C GLY A 290 -36.90 -8.36 5.11
N ILE A 291 -36.72 -7.94 3.85
CA ILE A 291 -36.71 -6.52 3.46
C ILE A 291 -38.01 -6.16 2.75
N SER A 292 -38.40 -4.90 2.81
CA SER A 292 -39.55 -4.34 2.10
C SER A 292 -39.23 -4.01 0.64
N PHE A 293 -40.26 -3.90 -0.21
CA PHE A 293 -40.09 -3.42 -1.59
C PHE A 293 -39.50 -2.00 -1.68
N ARG A 294 -39.69 -1.17 -0.64
CA ARG A 294 -39.09 0.18 -0.56
C ARG A 294 -37.59 0.12 -0.33
N GLU A 295 -37.14 -0.77 0.56
CA GLU A 295 -35.70 -1.03 0.77
C GLU A 295 -35.09 -1.61 -0.51
N LEU A 296 -35.78 -2.53 -1.20
CA LEU A 296 -35.35 -3.04 -2.50
C LEU A 296 -35.15 -1.90 -3.53
N PHE A 297 -36.08 -0.95 -3.61
CA PHE A 297 -35.95 0.20 -4.51
C PHE A 297 -34.77 1.10 -4.16
N GLN A 298 -34.48 1.30 -2.88
CA GLN A 298 -33.29 2.04 -2.43
C GLN A 298 -32.00 1.34 -2.84
N ILE A 299 -31.93 0.02 -2.62
CA ILE A 299 -30.76 -0.79 -2.99
C ILE A 299 -30.51 -0.71 -4.50
N LEU A 300 -31.55 -0.78 -5.31
CA LEU A 300 -31.47 -0.83 -6.77
C LEU A 300 -31.69 0.52 -7.47
N GLU A 301 -31.68 1.65 -6.75
CA GLU A 301 -31.94 2.95 -7.38
C GLU A 301 -30.84 3.29 -8.41
N PRO A 302 -31.17 3.54 -9.69
CA PRO A 302 -30.18 3.77 -10.74
C PRO A 302 -29.35 5.04 -10.55
N ASP A 303 -29.97 6.12 -10.06
CA ASP A 303 -29.39 7.46 -10.16
C ASP A 303 -28.63 7.88 -8.89
N ALA A 304 -29.21 7.64 -7.72
CA ALA A 304 -28.67 8.09 -6.44
C ALA A 304 -28.52 6.93 -5.45
N VAL A 305 -27.48 6.99 -4.63
CA VAL A 305 -27.35 6.12 -3.45
C VAL A 305 -28.17 6.70 -2.30
N THR A 306 -28.66 5.81 -1.44
CA THR A 306 -29.31 6.17 -0.17
C THR A 306 -28.60 5.48 0.97
N GLN A 307 -28.50 6.15 2.12
CA GLN A 307 -27.97 5.55 3.34
C GLN A 307 -28.90 4.41 3.78
N LEU A 308 -28.37 3.20 3.88
CA LEU A 308 -29.10 2.03 4.35
C LEU A 308 -28.81 1.84 5.84
N SER A 309 -29.86 1.71 6.65
CA SER A 309 -29.71 1.45 8.07
C SER A 309 -29.17 0.03 8.29
N SER A 310 -28.03 -0.06 8.97
CA SER A 310 -27.47 -1.34 9.42
C SER A 310 -27.57 -1.42 10.94
N ARG A 311 -27.72 -2.64 11.47
CA ARG A 311 -27.99 -2.90 12.89
C ARG A 311 -26.91 -2.39 13.85
N PHE A 312 -25.70 -2.09 13.34
CA PHE A 312 -24.54 -1.73 14.18
C PHE A 312 -23.84 -0.43 13.76
N LYS A 313 -23.89 -0.06 12.47
CA LYS A 313 -23.34 1.17 11.90
C LYS A 313 -23.94 1.36 10.51
N ASP A 314 -24.45 2.54 10.19
CA ASP A 314 -24.89 2.84 8.83
C ASP A 314 -23.75 2.64 7.83
N ALA A 315 -24.03 1.94 6.73
CA ALA A 315 -23.04 1.63 5.70
C ALA A 315 -23.35 2.42 4.43
N HIS A 316 -22.37 3.18 3.93
CA HIS A 316 -22.44 3.83 2.64
C HIS A 316 -22.27 2.79 1.53
N ILE A 317 -23.38 2.28 1.00
CA ILE A 317 -23.36 1.30 -0.08
C ILE A 317 -23.18 2.01 -1.43
N ILE A 318 -21.96 1.96 -1.96
CA ILE A 318 -21.52 2.67 -3.18
C ILE A 318 -21.47 1.75 -4.42
N ASN A 319 -22.22 0.65 -4.41
CA ASN A 319 -22.18 -0.29 -5.51
C ASN A 319 -22.89 0.28 -6.76
N ASP A 320 -22.33 0.01 -7.94
CA ASP A 320 -22.90 0.37 -9.25
C ASP A 320 -23.39 -0.86 -10.05
N LEU A 321 -23.18 -2.07 -9.53
CA LEU A 321 -23.73 -3.31 -10.06
C LEU A 321 -24.32 -4.13 -8.91
N THR A 322 -25.57 -4.60 -9.09
CA THR A 322 -26.17 -5.62 -8.22
C THR A 322 -26.60 -6.80 -9.07
N ILE A 323 -26.07 -7.97 -8.78
CA ILE A 323 -26.44 -9.23 -9.43
C ILE A 323 -27.26 -10.05 -8.43
N MET A 324 -28.47 -10.43 -8.82
CA MET A 324 -29.36 -11.27 -8.04
C MET A 324 -29.52 -12.59 -8.78
N THR A 325 -29.44 -13.70 -8.07
CA THR A 325 -29.73 -15.02 -8.64
C THR A 325 -30.95 -15.63 -7.96
N ASN A 326 -31.77 -16.36 -8.72
CA ASN A 326 -32.87 -17.14 -8.18
C ASN A 326 -33.27 -18.25 -9.17
N SER A 327 -33.94 -19.28 -8.68
CA SER A 327 -34.51 -20.35 -9.50
C SER A 327 -35.85 -19.98 -10.13
N ASP A 328 -36.61 -19.07 -9.51
CA ASP A 328 -37.85 -18.53 -10.05
C ASP A 328 -37.60 -17.74 -11.34
N ASP A 329 -38.61 -17.70 -12.23
CA ASP A 329 -38.58 -16.76 -13.33
C ASP A 329 -38.80 -15.33 -12.83
N PHE A 330 -38.24 -14.37 -13.58
CA PHE A 330 -38.23 -12.97 -13.20
C PHE A 330 -39.62 -12.37 -12.96
N ILE A 331 -40.65 -12.86 -13.67
CA ILE A 331 -42.02 -12.35 -13.52
C ILE A 331 -42.64 -12.84 -12.21
N ASN A 332 -42.57 -14.13 -11.93
CA ASN A 332 -43.04 -14.69 -10.66
C ASN A 332 -42.28 -14.10 -9.46
N TRP A 333 -40.97 -13.95 -9.59
CA TRP A 333 -40.16 -13.28 -8.59
C TRP A 333 -40.60 -11.83 -8.36
N THR A 334 -40.88 -11.10 -9.43
CA THR A 334 -41.39 -9.72 -9.36
C THR A 334 -42.76 -9.65 -8.67
N ASP A 335 -43.65 -10.59 -8.98
CA ASP A 335 -45.00 -10.64 -8.38
C ASP A 335 -44.94 -10.90 -6.87
N ALA A 336 -44.00 -11.70 -6.39
CA ALA A 336 -43.80 -11.98 -4.97
C ALA A 336 -43.51 -10.71 -4.14
N TRP A 337 -42.92 -9.67 -4.74
CA TRP A 337 -42.66 -8.38 -4.07
C TRP A 337 -43.88 -7.48 -3.93
N PHE A 338 -44.96 -7.75 -4.67
CA PHE A 338 -46.13 -6.86 -4.78
C PHE A 338 -47.46 -7.56 -4.44
N PRO A 339 -47.65 -8.07 -3.21
CA PRO A 339 -48.85 -8.81 -2.84
C PRO A 339 -50.14 -7.96 -2.80
N LYS A 340 -50.02 -6.62 -2.76
CA LYS A 340 -51.16 -5.69 -2.66
C LYS A 340 -51.16 -4.63 -3.76
N LYS A 341 -50.09 -3.84 -3.81
CA LYS A 341 -49.93 -2.72 -4.75
C LYS A 341 -48.80 -3.05 -5.72
N LYS A 342 -49.11 -3.05 -7.01
CA LYS A 342 -48.17 -3.35 -8.08
C LYS A 342 -47.45 -2.08 -8.54
N GLU A 343 -46.13 -2.06 -8.43
CA GLU A 343 -45.28 -0.96 -8.92
C GLU A 343 -44.24 -1.51 -9.91
N TYR A 344 -44.69 -2.27 -10.90
CA TYR A 344 -43.81 -3.00 -11.83
C TYR A 344 -42.83 -2.09 -12.56
N HIS A 345 -43.30 -0.96 -13.09
CA HIS A 345 -42.43 -0.02 -13.79
C HIS A 345 -41.28 0.47 -12.89
N GLN A 346 -41.56 0.71 -11.60
CA GLN A 346 -40.55 1.12 -10.64
C GLN A 346 -39.51 0.02 -10.41
N LEU A 347 -39.90 -1.25 -10.27
CA LEU A 347 -38.92 -2.33 -10.11
C LEU A 347 -38.13 -2.58 -11.40
N MET A 348 -38.82 -2.67 -12.54
CA MET A 348 -38.21 -3.06 -13.81
C MET A 348 -37.24 -2.01 -14.36
N ARG A 349 -37.48 -0.71 -14.12
CA ARG A 349 -36.50 0.33 -14.48
C ARG A 349 -35.20 0.21 -13.69
N ARG A 350 -35.25 -0.37 -12.49
CA ARG A 350 -34.12 -0.62 -11.58
C ARG A 350 -33.40 -1.94 -11.86
N ILE A 351 -34.10 -2.90 -12.47
CA ILE A 351 -33.55 -4.16 -12.99
C ILE A 351 -33.66 -4.17 -14.52
N PRO A 352 -32.93 -3.30 -15.23
CA PRO A 352 -33.08 -3.17 -16.69
C PRO A 352 -32.72 -4.44 -17.45
N PHE A 353 -31.99 -5.38 -16.84
CA PHE A 353 -31.56 -6.61 -17.49
C PHE A 353 -31.91 -7.84 -16.67
N PHE A 354 -32.34 -8.90 -17.35
CA PHE A 354 -32.29 -10.24 -16.79
C PHE A 354 -31.66 -11.23 -17.76
N ILE A 355 -31.09 -12.30 -17.20
CA ILE A 355 -30.48 -13.40 -17.92
C ILE A 355 -31.25 -14.68 -17.62
N LYS A 356 -31.71 -15.36 -18.67
CA LYS A 356 -32.30 -16.69 -18.55
C LYS A 356 -31.27 -17.75 -18.92
N LEU A 357 -30.90 -18.58 -17.94
CA LEU A 357 -30.05 -19.75 -18.17
C LEU A 357 -30.90 -20.96 -18.57
N LEU A 358 -30.54 -21.54 -19.70
CA LEU A 358 -31.17 -22.74 -20.24
C LEU A 358 -30.10 -23.80 -20.44
N THR A 359 -30.27 -24.96 -19.82
CA THR A 359 -29.35 -26.09 -19.97
C THR A 359 -30.05 -27.23 -20.70
N LYS A 360 -29.48 -27.67 -21.81
CA LYS A 360 -29.93 -28.85 -22.57
C LYS A 360 -28.71 -29.68 -22.93
N ASN A 361 -28.76 -30.99 -22.67
CA ASN A 361 -27.68 -31.93 -22.99
C ASN A 361 -26.29 -31.49 -22.46
N ARG A 362 -26.23 -30.98 -21.22
CA ARG A 362 -25.03 -30.43 -20.56
C ARG A 362 -24.42 -29.19 -21.24
N ASN A 363 -25.09 -28.62 -22.23
CA ASN A 363 -24.73 -27.32 -22.80
C ASN A 363 -25.64 -26.25 -22.20
N THR A 364 -25.05 -25.18 -21.68
CA THR A 364 -25.79 -24.06 -21.09
C THR A 364 -25.72 -22.86 -22.02
N VAL A 365 -26.86 -22.19 -22.21
CA VAL A 365 -26.95 -20.92 -22.92
C VAL A 365 -27.52 -19.85 -21.99
N ALA A 366 -27.02 -18.63 -22.13
CA ALA A 366 -27.55 -17.45 -21.47
C ALA A 366 -28.30 -16.58 -22.49
N GLU A 367 -29.58 -16.33 -22.25
CA GLU A 367 -30.35 -15.37 -23.01
C GLU A 367 -30.43 -14.05 -22.23
N LEU A 368 -29.91 -12.96 -22.81
CA LEU A 368 -29.97 -11.63 -22.24
C LEU A 368 -31.23 -10.91 -22.70
N TYR A 369 -31.99 -10.38 -21.75
CA TYR A 369 -33.18 -9.56 -21.98
C TYR A 369 -32.96 -8.14 -21.45
N HIS A 370 -33.57 -7.15 -22.10
CA HIS A 370 -33.46 -5.74 -21.74
C HIS A 370 -34.83 -5.06 -21.70
N TYR A 371 -35.11 -4.35 -20.61
CA TYR A 371 -36.31 -3.56 -20.40
C TYR A 371 -36.34 -2.30 -21.27
N LYS A 372 -37.38 -2.14 -22.09
CA LYS A 372 -37.47 -1.05 -23.08
C LYS A 372 -38.49 0.04 -22.75
N ALA A 373 -39.41 -0.19 -21.82
CA ALA A 373 -40.45 0.80 -21.54
C ALA A 373 -39.85 2.07 -20.90
N ALA A 374 -40.19 3.23 -21.49
CA ALA A 374 -39.76 4.54 -21.02
C ALA A 374 -40.73 5.18 -20.00
N LYS A 375 -41.96 4.66 -19.91
CA LYS A 375 -43.02 5.14 -19.03
C LYS A 375 -43.75 3.97 -18.39
N ASP A 376 -44.50 4.27 -17.34
CA ASP A 376 -45.38 3.29 -16.72
C ASP A 376 -46.51 2.91 -17.70
N ILE A 377 -46.61 1.62 -17.98
CA ILE A 377 -47.66 1.02 -18.82
C ILE A 377 -48.46 -0.03 -18.04
N GLY A 378 -48.42 0.03 -16.71
CA GLY A 378 -49.11 -0.90 -15.81
C GLY A 378 -48.58 -2.32 -15.94
N ASP A 379 -49.48 -3.30 -15.93
CA ASP A 379 -49.13 -4.73 -15.98
C ASP A 379 -48.38 -5.12 -17.28
N LYS A 380 -48.57 -4.37 -18.38
CA LYS A 380 -47.84 -4.57 -19.65
C LYS A 380 -46.33 -4.33 -19.53
N CYS A 381 -45.85 -3.77 -18.42
CA CYS A 381 -44.41 -3.65 -18.17
C CYS A 381 -43.71 -5.01 -18.20
N LYS A 382 -44.40 -6.09 -17.80
CA LYS A 382 -43.86 -7.47 -17.82
C LYS A 382 -43.43 -7.90 -19.22
N ASP A 383 -44.14 -7.45 -20.25
CA ASP A 383 -43.88 -7.80 -21.65
C ASP A 383 -42.85 -6.88 -22.32
N ALA A 384 -42.39 -5.83 -21.62
CA ALA A 384 -41.48 -4.84 -22.18
C ALA A 384 -39.99 -5.26 -22.12
N TYR A 385 -39.71 -6.49 -21.70
CA TYR A 385 -38.38 -7.09 -21.81
C TYR A 385 -38.21 -7.78 -23.15
N GLU A 386 -37.27 -7.29 -23.95
CA GLU A 386 -36.96 -7.86 -25.25
C GLU A 386 -35.68 -8.68 -25.17
N LYS A 387 -35.67 -9.85 -25.81
CA LYS A 387 -34.47 -10.66 -25.97
C LYS A 387 -33.47 -9.90 -26.85
N VAL A 388 -32.29 -9.65 -26.30
CA VAL A 388 -31.21 -8.94 -26.99
C VAL A 388 -30.31 -9.91 -27.74
N LYS A 389 -29.84 -10.95 -27.04
CA LYS A 389 -28.79 -11.84 -27.54
C LYS A 389 -28.74 -13.14 -26.76
N THR A 390 -28.26 -14.20 -27.41
CA THR A 390 -27.95 -15.48 -26.77
C THR A 390 -26.45 -15.70 -26.76
N TYR A 391 -25.93 -16.16 -25.62
CA TYR A 391 -24.52 -16.51 -25.41
C TYR A 391 -24.44 -18.01 -25.15
N ASN A 392 -23.55 -18.68 -25.87
CA ASN A 392 -23.29 -20.08 -25.63
C ASN A 392 -22.22 -20.21 -24.53
N LEU A 393 -22.65 -20.58 -23.33
CA LEU A 393 -21.76 -20.73 -22.17
C LEU A 393 -21.00 -22.06 -22.19
N GLY A 394 -21.33 -22.98 -23.10
CA GLY A 394 -20.65 -24.25 -23.19
C GLY A 394 -21.01 -25.20 -22.05
N LYS A 395 -20.09 -26.11 -21.74
CA LYS A 395 -20.19 -27.03 -20.60
C LYS A 395 -19.71 -26.34 -19.33
N THR A 396 -20.35 -26.63 -18.21
CA THR A 396 -20.15 -25.98 -16.89
C THR A 396 -18.72 -26.05 -16.31
N LEU A 397 -17.80 -26.80 -16.94
CA LEU A 397 -16.42 -27.01 -16.45
C LEU A 397 -15.35 -26.20 -17.20
N ASP A 398 -15.69 -25.51 -18.30
CA ASP A 398 -14.73 -24.71 -19.07
C ASP A 398 -14.71 -23.26 -18.53
N GLU A 399 -13.92 -23.02 -17.49
CA GLU A 399 -13.85 -21.71 -16.84
C GLU A 399 -13.32 -20.61 -17.78
N GLU A 400 -12.37 -20.91 -18.66
CA GLU A 400 -11.78 -19.90 -19.55
C GLU A 400 -12.80 -19.42 -20.60
N HIS A 401 -13.54 -20.36 -21.21
CA HIS A 401 -14.64 -20.00 -22.11
C HIS A 401 -15.74 -19.25 -21.37
N LEU A 402 -16.10 -19.67 -20.15
CA LEU A 402 -17.10 -18.97 -19.33
C LEU A 402 -16.69 -17.53 -19.01
N ARG A 403 -15.43 -17.30 -18.60
CA ARG A 403 -14.89 -15.94 -18.37
C ARG A 403 -14.98 -15.09 -19.64
N LYS A 404 -14.58 -15.65 -20.78
CA LYS A 404 -14.69 -14.97 -22.09
C LYS A 404 -16.12 -14.60 -22.44
N GLN A 405 -17.09 -15.48 -22.19
CA GLN A 405 -18.50 -15.18 -22.41
C GLN A 405 -19.04 -14.15 -21.42
N ALA A 406 -18.68 -14.24 -20.13
CA ALA A 406 -19.07 -13.29 -19.10
C ALA A 406 -18.57 -11.87 -19.43
N LYS A 407 -17.30 -11.74 -19.86
CA LYS A 407 -16.72 -10.49 -20.33
C LYS A 407 -17.52 -9.87 -21.47
N LYS A 408 -17.87 -10.68 -22.48
CA LYS A 408 -18.67 -10.24 -23.63
C LYS A 408 -20.07 -9.81 -23.20
N LEU A 409 -20.70 -10.59 -22.34
CA LEU A 409 -22.04 -10.34 -21.81
C LEU A 409 -22.09 -9.03 -21.01
N LEU A 410 -21.12 -8.83 -20.11
CA LEU A 410 -21.02 -7.62 -19.29
C LEU A 410 -20.74 -6.37 -20.14
N SER A 411 -19.89 -6.50 -21.16
CA SER A 411 -19.62 -5.43 -22.13
C SER A 411 -20.90 -5.01 -22.88
N ASP A 412 -21.69 -5.97 -23.36
CA ASP A 412 -22.95 -5.71 -24.05
C ASP A 412 -23.98 -5.06 -23.10
N ILE A 413 -24.09 -5.51 -21.84
CA ILE A 413 -24.93 -4.88 -20.80
C ILE A 413 -24.54 -3.41 -20.59
N ARG A 414 -23.25 -3.12 -20.35
CA ARG A 414 -22.78 -1.75 -20.11
C ARG A 414 -23.00 -0.84 -21.32
N SER A 415 -22.75 -1.34 -22.53
CA SER A 415 -22.99 -0.61 -23.79
C SER A 415 -24.47 -0.23 -23.95
N LEU A 416 -25.38 -1.16 -23.68
CA LEU A 416 -26.82 -0.89 -23.72
C LEU A 416 -27.26 0.11 -22.66
N HIS A 417 -26.74 -0.01 -21.43
CA HIS A 417 -27.04 0.89 -20.34
C HIS A 417 -26.55 2.33 -20.62
N GLN A 418 -25.31 2.48 -21.10
CA GLN A 418 -24.77 3.79 -21.47
C GLN A 418 -25.55 4.46 -22.61
N LYS A 419 -26.00 3.69 -23.61
CA LYS A 419 -26.87 4.23 -24.69
C LYS A 419 -28.19 4.76 -24.14
N LYS A 420 -28.77 4.10 -23.13
CA LYS A 420 -29.99 4.57 -22.45
C LYS A 420 -29.75 5.89 -21.72
N ILE A 421 -28.67 6.00 -20.95
CA ILE A 421 -28.29 7.24 -20.25
C ILE A 421 -28.11 8.38 -21.24
N LYS A 422 -27.30 8.20 -22.30
CA LYS A 422 -27.06 9.23 -23.31
C LYS A 422 -28.36 9.74 -23.94
N LYS A 423 -29.27 8.84 -24.32
CA LYS A 423 -30.59 9.24 -24.88
C LYS A 423 -31.40 10.09 -23.90
N ALA A 424 -31.39 9.77 -22.61
CA ALA A 424 -32.09 10.54 -21.58
C ALA A 424 -31.46 11.94 -21.34
N THR A 425 -30.14 12.08 -21.46
CA THR A 425 -29.46 13.38 -21.35
C THR A 425 -29.71 14.26 -22.58
N THR A 426 -29.69 13.69 -23.79
CA THR A 426 -29.99 14.42 -25.03
C THR A 426 -31.45 14.87 -25.09
N SER A 427 -32.40 14.06 -24.61
CA SER A 427 -33.79 14.47 -24.53
C SER A 427 -34.02 15.63 -23.55
N LYS A 428 -33.34 15.62 -22.39
CA LYS A 428 -33.44 16.71 -21.39
C LYS A 428 -32.89 18.04 -21.90
N SER A 429 -31.77 18.02 -22.65
CA SER A 429 -31.18 19.23 -23.24
C SER A 429 -31.95 19.78 -24.45
N SER A 430 -32.72 18.94 -25.16
CA SER A 430 -33.58 19.41 -26.26
C SER A 430 -34.85 20.16 -25.81
N THR A 431 -35.24 20.02 -24.55
CA THR A 431 -36.40 20.72 -23.97
C THR A 431 -36.08 22.10 -23.40
N ASP A 432 -34.80 22.53 -23.39
CA ASP A 432 -34.35 23.82 -22.83
C ASP A 432 -34.17 24.92 -23.90
N GLN A 433 -34.78 24.75 -25.08
CA GLN A 433 -34.88 25.80 -26.11
C GLN A 433 -36.34 26.12 -26.43
N SER A 434 -36.99 26.89 -25.56
CA SER A 434 -37.76 28.08 -25.93
C SER A 434 -38.65 28.51 -24.77
N GLU A 435 -38.30 29.60 -24.10
CA GLU A 435 -39.32 30.62 -23.82
C GLU A 435 -38.69 32.00 -23.90
N LYS A 436 -39.39 32.83 -24.68
CA LYS A 436 -38.93 34.06 -25.27
C LYS A 436 -38.74 35.13 -24.20
N ARG A 437 -37.72 35.96 -24.42
CA ARG A 437 -37.69 37.34 -23.95
C ARG A 437 -39.02 38.03 -24.29
N SER A 438 -39.87 38.24 -23.30
CA SER A 438 -40.81 39.35 -23.31
C SER A 438 -40.18 40.49 -22.51
N SER A 439 -39.60 41.42 -23.23
CA SER A 439 -39.34 42.76 -22.74
C SER A 439 -40.66 43.40 -22.31
N ASN A 440 -40.87 43.56 -21.00
CA ASN A 440 -41.75 44.61 -20.50
C ASN A 440 -40.99 45.46 -19.50
N SER A 441 -40.84 46.70 -19.91
CA SER A 441 -40.20 47.82 -19.25
C SER A 441 -40.75 48.06 -17.84
N PHE A 442 -39.81 48.26 -16.92
CA PHE A 442 -40.00 49.04 -15.71
C PHE A 442 -40.69 50.38 -16.05
N VAL A 443 -41.91 50.57 -15.55
CA VAL A 443 -42.46 51.91 -15.32
C VAL A 443 -42.45 52.14 -13.82
N ARG A 444 -41.55 53.04 -13.41
CA ARG A 444 -41.58 53.73 -12.12
C ARG A 444 -42.93 54.42 -11.96
N ASN A 445 -43.59 54.25 -10.83
CA ASN A 445 -44.43 55.30 -10.28
C ASN A 445 -43.93 55.66 -8.89
N LYS A 446 -43.41 56.89 -8.80
CA LYS A 446 -43.46 57.73 -7.61
C LYS A 446 -44.82 58.42 -7.62
N GLN A 447 -45.66 58.14 -6.63
CA GLN A 447 -46.37 59.11 -5.77
C GLN A 447 -47.29 58.32 -4.84
#